data_AF-A0A1A7ZCW9-F1
#
_entry.id   AF-A0A1A7ZCW9-F1
#
_cell.length_a   1.000
_cell.length_b   1.000
_cell.length_c   1.000
_cell.angle_alpha   90.00
_cell.angle_beta   90.00
_cell.angle_gamma   90.00
#
_symmetry.space_group_name_H-M   'P 1'
#
loop_
_entity.id
_entity.type
_entity.pdbx_description
1 polymer ?
#
loop_
_entity_poly.entity_id
_entity_poly.type
_entity_poly.pdbx_seq_one_letter_code
_entity_poly.pdbx_strand_id
1 'polypeptide(L)' 'VLTEDGFGPITTEITEAKPFYYAEDYHQQYLSKNPDGYCGLRGTGISCPVELGRTTQ' A
#
# COMPACT_ATOMS: atom_id res chain seq x y z
N VAL A 1 -7.98 -15.17 2.46
CA VAL A 1 -6.68 -14.87 1.82
C VAL A 1 -5.61 -14.53 2.86
N LEU A 2 -5.41 -13.27 3.29
CA LEU A 2 -4.24 -12.92 4.13
C LEU A 2 -4.18 -13.67 5.48
N THR A 3 -5.30 -13.80 6.19
CA THR A 3 -5.33 -14.55 7.46
C THR A 3 -5.10 -16.05 7.27
N GLU A 4 -5.61 -16.61 6.18
CA GLU A 4 -5.42 -18.03 5.81
C GLU A 4 -3.94 -18.31 5.47
N ASP A 5 -3.25 -17.33 4.89
CA ASP A 5 -1.82 -17.40 4.54
C ASP A 5 -0.89 -16.98 5.70
N GLY A 6 -1.41 -16.86 6.93
CA GLY A 6 -0.61 -16.65 8.14
C GLY A 6 -0.29 -15.19 8.49
N PHE A 7 -0.82 -14.19 7.79
CA PHE A 7 -0.58 -12.77 8.06
C PHE A 7 -1.42 -12.19 9.21
N GLY A 8 -2.41 -12.94 9.73
CA GLY A 8 -3.33 -12.47 10.77
C GLY A 8 -4.44 -11.54 10.23
N PRO A 9 -5.12 -10.78 11.12
CA PRO A 9 -6.13 -9.80 10.70
C PRO A 9 -5.47 -8.58 10.01
N ILE A 10 -6.20 -7.95 9.08
CA ILE A 10 -5.77 -6.72 8.41
C ILE A 10 -5.63 -5.59 9.43
N THR A 11 -4.51 -4.88 9.39
CA THR A 11 -4.17 -3.80 10.33
C THR A 11 -4.37 -2.40 9.74
N THR A 12 -4.87 -2.29 8.52
CA THR A 12 -5.17 -1.00 7.87
C THR A 12 -6.19 -0.19 8.68
N GLU A 13 -5.82 1.03 9.07
CA GLU A 13 -6.73 2.00 9.70
C GLU A 13 -7.51 2.77 8.62
N ILE A 14 -8.83 2.86 8.78
CA ILE A 14 -9.70 3.70 7.95
C ILE A 14 -10.30 4.78 8.85
N THR A 15 -10.01 6.04 8.55
CA THR A 15 -10.42 7.19 9.36
C THR A 15 -10.66 8.41 8.47
N GLU A 16 -11.31 9.43 9.02
CA GLU A 16 -11.51 10.71 8.34
C GLU A 16 -10.17 11.38 8.02
N ALA A 17 -10.13 12.15 6.94
CA ALA A 17 -8.92 12.85 6.52
C ALA A 17 -8.47 13.85 7.60
N LYS A 18 -7.25 13.64 8.13
CA LYS A 18 -6.59 14.55 9.07
C LYS A 18 -5.85 15.66 8.30
N PRO A 19 -5.51 16.79 8.94
CA PRO A 19 -4.63 17.79 8.34
C PRO A 19 -3.35 17.13 7.81
N PHE A 20 -2.99 17.46 6.57
CA PHE A 20 -1.79 16.95 5.92
C PHE A 20 -0.65 17.96 6.04
N TYR A 21 0.51 17.50 6.49
CA TYR A 21 1.73 18.30 6.59
C TYR A 21 2.75 17.77 5.60
N TYR A 22 3.33 18.66 4.79
CA TYR A 22 4.40 18.26 3.89
C TYR A 22 5.63 17.82 4.69
N ALA A 23 6.20 16.69 4.28
CA ALA A 23 7.55 16.32 4.68
C ALA A 23 8.58 17.26 4.02
N GLU A 24 9.80 17.28 4.55
CA GLU A 24 10.91 18.10 4.07
C GLU A 24 11.18 17.89 2.56
N ASP A 25 11.73 18.91 1.88
CA ASP A 25 11.92 18.91 0.43
C ASP A 25 12.74 17.70 -0.08
N TYR A 26 13.69 17.21 0.72
CA TYR A 26 14.50 16.06 0.35
C TYR A 26 13.69 14.75 0.23
N HIS A 27 12.57 14.64 0.94
CA HIS A 27 11.65 13.51 0.83
C HIS A 27 10.79 13.57 -0.44
N GLN A 28 10.58 14.78 -0.97
CA GLN A 28 9.76 14.98 -2.15
C GLN A 28 10.48 14.37 -3.37
N GLN A 29 9.79 13.45 -4.05
CA GLN A 29 10.30 12.69 -5.19
C GLN A 29 11.62 11.96 -4.90
N TYR A 30 11.81 11.48 -3.66
CA TYR A 30 13.08 10.90 -3.20
C TYR A 30 13.65 9.82 -4.13
N LEU A 31 12.85 8.83 -4.57
CA LEU A 31 13.31 7.75 -5.45
C LEU A 31 13.59 8.20 -6.88
N SER A 32 12.99 9.31 -7.33
CA SER A 32 13.34 9.92 -8.62
C SER A 32 14.68 10.66 -8.53
N LYS A 33 14.96 11.29 -7.38
CA LYS A 33 16.24 11.97 -7.10
C LYS A 33 17.36 10.97 -6.80
N ASN A 34 17.03 9.80 -6.23
CA ASN A 34 17.94 8.73 -5.85
C ASN A 34 17.46 7.39 -6.45
N PRO A 35 17.84 7.07 -7.70
CA PRO A 35 17.35 5.86 -8.40
C PRO A 35 17.68 4.55 -7.67
N ASP A 36 18.83 4.48 -7.01
CA ASP A 36 19.25 3.35 -6.17
C ASP A 36 18.82 3.51 -4.70
N GLY A 37 17.92 4.46 -4.43
CA GLY A 37 17.39 4.74 -3.11
C GLY A 37 16.55 3.59 -2.57
N TYR A 38 16.62 3.37 -1.27
CA TYR A 38 15.91 2.26 -0.64
C TYR A 38 14.41 2.57 -0.48
N CYS A 39 13.56 1.75 -1.10
CA CYS A 39 12.10 1.82 -0.95
C CYS A 39 11.56 0.80 0.07
N GLY A 40 12.16 -0.39 0.13
CA GLY A 40 11.80 -1.43 1.12
C GLY A 40 10.44 -2.09 0.93
N LEU A 41 9.74 -1.86 -0.19
CA LEU A 41 8.49 -2.55 -0.50
C LEU A 41 8.74 -4.05 -0.73
N ARG A 42 8.08 -4.91 0.07
CA ARG A 42 8.10 -6.38 -0.10
C ARG A 42 6.73 -6.98 -0.42
N GLY A 43 5.64 -6.21 -0.32
CA GLY A 43 4.28 -6.70 -0.52
C GLY A 43 3.92 -7.89 0.38
N THR A 44 2.77 -8.53 0.13
CA THR A 44 2.37 -9.79 0.80
C THR A 44 2.79 -11.02 0.00
N GLY A 45 3.18 -10.86 -1.27
CA GLY A 45 3.49 -11.98 -2.17
C GLY A 45 2.27 -12.78 -2.64
N ILE A 46 1.07 -12.42 -2.20
CA ILE A 46 -0.18 -13.11 -2.55
C ILE A 46 -0.87 -12.35 -3.67
N SER A 47 -1.25 -13.07 -4.73
CA SER A 47 -2.05 -12.48 -5.81
C SER A 47 -3.43 -12.09 -5.31
N CYS A 48 -3.89 -10.88 -5.65
CA CYS A 48 -5.28 -10.51 -5.41
C CYS A 48 -6.21 -11.42 -6.23
N PRO A 49 -7.15 -12.15 -5.62
CA PRO A 49 -8.15 -12.91 -6.35
C PRO A 49 -9.18 -11.93 -6.91
N VAL A 50 -8.87 -11.34 -8.06
CA VAL A 50 -9.80 -10.43 -8.73
C VAL A 50 -10.80 -11.27 -9.53
N GLU A 51 -12.00 -11.47 -9.00
CA GLU A 51 -13.15 -11.81 -9.85
C GLU A 51 -13.61 -10.49 -10.50
N LEU A 52 -13.44 -10.34 -11.81
CA LEU A 52 -14.02 -9.20 -12.54
C LEU A 52 -15.52 -9.18 -12.24
N GLY A 53 -16.00 -8.06 -11.68
CA GLY A 53 -17.35 -7.94 -11.14
C GLY A 53 -18.41 -8.52 -12.07
N ARG A 54 -19.23 -9.43 -11.53
CA ARG A 54 -20.53 -9.77 -12.13
C ARG A 54 -21.32 -8.47 -12.30
N THR A 55 -21.48 -8.02 -13.53
CA THR A 55 -22.58 -7.13 -13.91
C THR A 55 -23.87 -7.92 -13.73
N THR A 56 -24.54 -7.72 -12.60
CA THR A 56 -25.95 -8.11 -12.46
C THR A 56 -26.78 -7.11 -13.26
N GLN A 57 -27.66 -7.65 -14.10
CA GLN A 57 -28.60 -6.96 -15.00
C GLN A 57 -29.55 -6.02 -14.27
#